data_AF-C8X9M9-F1
#
_entry.id   AF-C8X9M9-F1
#
_cell.length_a   1.000
_cell.length_b   1.000
_cell.length_c   1.000
_cell.angle_alpha   90.00
_cell.angle_beta   90.00
_cell.angle_gamma   90.00
#
_symmetry.space_group_name_H-M   'P 1'
#
loop_
_entity.id
_entity.type
_entity.pdbx_description
1 polymer ?
#
loop_
_entity_poly.entity_id
_entity_poly.type
_entity_poly.pdbx_seq_one_letter_code
_entity_poly.pdbx_strand_id
1 'polypeptide(L)'
;MRLTYSSTAPGRFAGVEIAADGTASAWQTAGHRVGRFRRTLSAAERADLTAALQAARDAGAPPPASGPRRPGRVVERISADDLPDVTVSDDPPAAVAALAELVRALLEDLAQSPVAAIELTVTGHPSQVRLGHVGDDPMTLRSAELTVEAAVFDEDGGLADTASRTVPSGQDAGEAGAEIGPGWALPLTEDLGVPGVPDGGYLTVSVGGAELDVRGDGVLRPVEWGWMSE
;
A
#
# COMPACT_ATOMS: atom_id res chain seq x y z
N MET A 1 -4.11 15.15 17.48
CA MET A 1 -5.01 15.16 16.31
C MET A 1 -5.03 13.76 15.76
N ARG A 2 -6.10 13.00 16.04
CA ARG A 2 -6.28 11.69 15.43
C ARG A 2 -6.88 11.88 14.04
N LEU A 3 -6.17 11.40 13.04
CA LEU A 3 -6.60 11.34 11.65
C LEU A 3 -6.52 9.88 11.24
N THR A 4 -7.63 9.29 10.83
CA THR A 4 -7.71 7.96 10.25
C THR A 4 -8.14 8.08 8.80
N TYR A 5 -7.21 7.85 7.89
CA TYR A 5 -7.57 7.57 6.49
C TYR A 5 -7.72 6.06 6.32
N SER A 6 -8.71 5.66 5.54
CA SER A 6 -8.79 4.29 5.04
C SER A 6 -9.27 4.30 3.60
N SER A 7 -8.58 3.55 2.75
CA SER A 7 -9.05 3.28 1.40
C SER A 7 -9.53 1.84 1.33
N THR A 8 -10.69 1.64 0.73
CA THR A 8 -11.17 0.32 0.32
C THR A 8 -11.33 0.33 -1.19
N ALA A 9 -10.23 0.18 -1.91
CA ALA A 9 -10.31 -0.42 -3.23
C ALA A 9 -10.45 -1.94 -3.04
N PRO A 10 -11.13 -2.67 -3.94
CA PRO A 10 -11.10 -4.13 -3.90
C PRO A 10 -9.63 -4.62 -3.77
N GLY A 11 -9.30 -5.30 -2.68
CA GLY A 11 -7.96 -5.84 -2.43
C GLY A 11 -6.90 -4.85 -1.91
N ARG A 12 -7.18 -3.55 -1.75
CA ARG A 12 -6.20 -2.57 -1.25
C ARG A 12 -6.76 -1.79 -0.06
N PHE A 13 -6.14 -2.01 1.09
CA PHE A 13 -6.46 -1.39 2.36
C PHE A 13 -5.23 -0.67 2.90
N ALA A 14 -5.32 0.65 3.02
CA ALA A 14 -4.29 1.46 3.66
C ALA A 14 -4.89 2.28 4.80
N GLY A 15 -4.06 2.76 5.70
CA GLY A 15 -4.46 3.80 6.63
C GLY A 15 -3.31 4.45 7.36
N VAL A 16 -3.60 5.65 7.87
CA VAL A 16 -2.68 6.45 8.67
C VAL A 16 -3.37 6.80 9.99
N GLU A 17 -2.62 6.88 11.07
CA GLU A 17 -3.01 7.42 12.36
C GLU A 17 -1.94 8.40 12.84
N ILE A 18 -2.37 9.59 13.27
CA ILE A 18 -1.47 10.61 13.81
C ILE A 18 -1.78 10.77 15.30
N ALA A 19 -0.77 10.65 16.14
CA ALA A 19 -0.87 10.86 17.58
C ALA A 19 -0.71 12.36 17.93
N ALA A 20 -1.09 12.73 19.16
CA ALA A 20 -1.03 14.13 19.61
C ALA A 20 0.40 14.69 19.69
N ASP A 21 1.40 13.83 19.86
CA ASP A 21 2.82 14.17 19.87
C ASP A 21 3.41 14.35 18.46
N GLY A 22 2.62 14.12 17.40
CA GLY A 22 3.04 14.19 16.01
C GLY A 22 3.64 12.90 15.46
N THR A 23 3.58 11.78 16.21
CA THR A 23 3.94 10.47 15.68
C THR A 23 2.87 10.01 14.69
N ALA A 24 3.25 9.77 13.44
CA ALA A 24 2.41 9.16 12.43
C ALA A 24 2.72 7.67 12.30
N SER A 25 1.69 6.84 12.34
CA SER A 25 1.74 5.40 12.08
C SER A 25 0.88 5.10 10.86
N ALA A 26 1.31 4.19 10.00
CA ALA A 26 0.53 3.77 8.85
C ALA A 26 0.58 2.26 8.66
N TRP A 27 -0.36 1.74 7.88
CA TRP A 27 -0.35 0.38 7.38
C TRP A 27 -0.86 0.36 5.94
N GLN A 28 -0.41 -0.60 5.14
CA GLN A 28 -0.99 -0.88 3.83
C GLN A 28 -0.90 -2.35 3.45
N THR A 29 -1.91 -2.85 2.76
CA THR A 29 -1.97 -4.22 2.22
C THR A 29 -1.54 -4.31 0.75
N ALA A 30 -1.24 -3.17 0.11
CA ALA A 30 -0.78 -3.14 -1.26
C ALA A 30 0.26 -2.05 -1.52
N GLY A 31 1.22 -2.33 -2.41
CA GLY A 31 2.31 -1.43 -2.80
C GLY A 31 3.66 -2.15 -2.90
N HIS A 32 4.74 -1.41 -3.18
CA HIS A 32 6.09 -2.00 -3.24
C HIS A 32 6.58 -2.47 -1.86
N ARG A 33 6.07 -1.86 -0.78
CA ARG A 33 6.21 -2.31 0.60
C ARG A 33 4.83 -2.53 1.21
N VAL A 34 4.64 -3.63 1.93
CA VAL A 34 3.36 -3.98 2.56
C VAL A 34 3.61 -4.32 4.03
N GLY A 35 2.90 -3.66 4.94
CA GLY A 35 3.13 -3.78 6.38
C GLY A 35 2.74 -2.54 7.14
N ARG A 36 3.45 -2.28 8.25
CA ARG A 36 3.29 -1.12 9.13
C ARG A 36 4.52 -0.21 9.12
N PHE A 37 4.26 1.07 9.21
CA PHE A 37 5.24 2.15 9.08
C PHE A 37 5.05 3.17 10.20
N ARG A 38 6.11 3.87 10.56
CA ARG A 38 6.03 4.89 11.60
C ARG A 38 7.17 5.90 11.48
N ARG A 39 6.83 7.18 11.59
CA ARG A 39 7.81 8.26 11.83
C ARG A 39 7.19 9.42 12.58
N THR A 40 8.04 10.30 13.10
CA THR A 40 7.58 11.59 13.64
C THR A 40 7.41 12.58 12.50
N LEU A 41 6.27 13.26 12.44
CA LEU A 41 6.03 14.36 11.51
C LEU A 41 6.79 15.61 11.93
N SER A 42 7.35 16.32 10.96
CA SER A 42 7.95 17.63 11.14
C SER A 42 6.89 18.68 11.55
N ALA A 43 7.34 19.80 12.09
CA ALA A 43 6.43 20.89 12.47
C ALA A 43 5.67 21.48 11.25
N ALA A 44 6.32 21.54 10.08
CA ALA A 44 5.72 22.01 8.85
C ALA A 44 4.61 21.07 8.37
N GLU A 45 4.88 19.77 8.27
CA GLU A 45 3.87 18.77 7.87
C GLU A 45 2.65 18.78 8.80
N ARG A 46 2.88 18.91 10.11
CA ARG A 46 1.78 19.03 11.08
C ARG A 46 0.95 20.29 10.87
N ALA A 47 1.59 21.41 10.55
CA ALA A 47 0.90 22.66 10.27
C ALA A 47 0.06 22.55 8.99
N ASP A 48 0.62 21.96 7.92
CA ASP A 48 -0.06 21.77 6.64
C ASP A 48 -1.26 20.83 6.77
N LEU A 49 -1.10 19.69 7.47
CA LEU A 49 -2.21 18.78 7.80
C LEU A 49 -3.31 19.48 8.60
N THR A 50 -2.93 20.27 9.61
CA THR A 50 -3.90 20.98 10.46
C THR A 50 -4.67 22.01 9.65
N ALA A 51 -3.99 22.76 8.78
CA ALA A 51 -4.61 23.74 7.89
C ALA A 51 -5.55 23.07 6.87
N ALA A 52 -5.12 21.97 6.24
CA ALA A 52 -5.94 21.22 5.30
C ALA A 52 -7.19 20.62 5.97
N LEU A 53 -7.05 20.09 7.18
CA LEU A 53 -8.18 19.59 7.97
C LEU A 53 -9.17 20.70 8.32
N GLN A 54 -8.68 21.88 8.72
CA GLN A 54 -9.55 23.02 9.00
C GLN A 54 -10.29 23.49 7.74
N ALA A 55 -9.59 23.59 6.60
CA ALA A 55 -10.23 23.94 5.33
C ALA A 55 -11.30 22.92 4.92
N ALA A 56 -11.05 21.62 5.13
CA ALA A 56 -12.03 20.57 4.87
C ALA A 56 -13.24 20.67 5.80
N ARG A 57 -13.05 21.04 7.08
CA ARG A 57 -14.15 21.32 8.02
C ARG A 57 -15.00 22.51 7.56
N ASP A 58 -14.35 23.61 7.20
CA ASP A 58 -15.02 24.85 6.81
C ASP A 58 -15.80 24.71 5.50
N ALA A 59 -15.33 23.84 4.59
CA ALA A 59 -16.05 23.49 3.36
C ALA A 59 -17.35 22.68 3.62
N GLY A 60 -17.51 22.13 4.82
CA GLY A 60 -18.60 21.24 5.19
C GLY A 60 -18.37 19.81 4.68
N ALA A 61 -18.61 18.81 5.53
CA ALA A 61 -18.56 17.42 5.10
C ALA A 61 -19.64 17.19 4.02
N PRO A 62 -19.27 16.72 2.81
CA PRO A 62 -20.27 16.33 1.83
C PRO A 62 -21.17 15.26 2.47
N PRO A 63 -22.50 15.29 2.24
CA PRO A 63 -23.37 14.24 2.75
C PRO A 63 -22.85 12.88 2.29
N PRO A 64 -22.98 11.81 3.10
CA PRO A 64 -22.53 10.48 2.70
C PRO A 64 -23.14 10.17 1.34
N ALA A 65 -22.30 9.82 0.36
CA ALA A 65 -22.73 9.63 -1.02
C ALA A 65 -23.95 8.69 -1.08
N SER A 66 -25.13 9.25 -1.31
CA SER A 66 -26.40 8.54 -1.34
C SER A 66 -26.65 8.07 -2.77
N GLY A 67 -26.49 6.77 -3.01
CA GLY A 67 -26.81 6.17 -4.31
C GLY A 67 -26.09 4.84 -4.54
N PRO A 68 -26.59 4.02 -5.48
CA PRO A 68 -25.90 2.81 -5.90
C PRO A 68 -24.50 3.17 -6.42
N ARG A 69 -23.47 2.60 -5.79
CA ARG A 69 -22.07 2.79 -6.16
C ARG A 69 -21.75 1.87 -7.34
N ARG A 70 -20.95 2.37 -8.30
CA ARG A 70 -20.45 1.51 -9.38
C ARG A 70 -19.57 0.39 -8.79
N PRO A 71 -19.72 -0.87 -9.25
CA PRO A 71 -18.78 -1.94 -8.90
C PRO A 71 -17.33 -1.51 -9.20
N GLY A 72 -16.39 -1.81 -8.30
CA GLY A 72 -14.97 -1.46 -8.47
C GLY A 72 -14.56 -0.04 -8.04
N ARG A 73 -15.48 0.79 -7.53
CA ARG A 73 -15.14 2.13 -7.00
C ARG A 73 -14.23 2.03 -5.78
N VAL A 74 -13.12 2.80 -5.80
CA VAL A 74 -12.33 3.11 -4.61
C VAL A 74 -13.16 4.00 -3.70
N VAL A 75 -13.32 3.58 -2.45
CA VAL A 75 -13.96 4.41 -1.41
C VAL A 75 -12.85 4.78 -0.45
N GLU A 76 -12.49 6.05 -0.44
CA GLU A 76 -11.62 6.59 0.60
C GLU A 76 -12.47 7.24 1.67
N ARG A 77 -12.11 6.97 2.92
CA ARG A 77 -12.74 7.53 4.10
C ARG A 77 -11.69 8.24 4.90
N ILE A 78 -11.93 9.51 5.18
CA ILE A 78 -11.14 10.32 6.10
C ILE A 78 -12.00 10.58 7.32
N SER A 79 -11.54 10.08 8.47
CA SER A 79 -12.08 10.33 9.78
C SER A 79 -11.05 11.15 10.56
N ALA A 80 -11.46 12.23 11.21
CA ALA A 80 -10.61 12.99 12.09
C ALA A 80 -11.41 13.42 13.32
N ASP A 81 -10.72 13.75 14.41
CA ASP A 81 -11.36 14.41 15.54
C ASP A 81 -12.19 15.61 15.02
N ASP A 82 -13.47 15.67 15.37
CA ASP A 82 -14.40 16.74 14.99
C ASP A 82 -14.63 16.93 13.46
N LEU A 83 -14.39 15.91 12.65
CA LEU A 83 -14.80 15.85 11.24
C LEU A 83 -15.80 14.68 11.06
N PRO A 84 -17.02 14.92 10.54
CA PRO A 84 -17.89 13.82 10.11
C PRO A 84 -17.16 12.97 9.08
N ASP A 85 -17.38 11.65 9.08
CA ASP A 85 -16.72 10.75 8.13
C ASP A 85 -16.87 11.24 6.68
N VAL A 86 -15.77 11.71 6.11
CA VAL A 86 -15.76 12.21 4.74
C VAL A 86 -15.51 11.02 3.83
N THR A 87 -16.49 10.72 2.99
CA THR A 87 -16.28 9.80 1.85
C THR A 87 -15.78 10.63 0.68
N VAL A 88 -14.55 10.37 0.21
CA VAL A 88 -14.04 11.01 -1.00
C VAL A 88 -14.76 10.37 -2.19
N SER A 89 -15.65 11.14 -2.81
CA SER A 89 -16.34 10.78 -4.05
C SER A 89 -15.58 11.30 -5.28
N ASP A 90 -16.13 11.10 -6.47
CA ASP A 90 -15.49 11.47 -7.75
C ASP A 90 -15.25 12.96 -7.94
N ASP A 91 -16.08 13.78 -7.30
CA ASP A 91 -16.01 15.24 -7.34
C ASP A 91 -16.15 15.79 -5.92
N PRO A 92 -15.14 15.59 -5.06
CA PRO A 92 -15.17 16.09 -3.70
C PRO A 92 -14.93 17.60 -3.70
N PRO A 93 -15.43 18.36 -2.70
CA PRO A 93 -15.07 19.77 -2.54
C PRO A 93 -13.55 19.95 -2.58
N ALA A 94 -13.06 21.03 -3.20
CA ALA A 94 -11.62 21.24 -3.43
C ALA A 94 -10.76 21.09 -2.15
N ALA A 95 -11.28 21.51 -1.00
CA ALA A 95 -10.58 21.36 0.28
C ALA A 95 -10.48 19.88 0.74
N VAL A 96 -11.51 19.08 0.48
CA VAL A 96 -11.50 17.63 0.72
C VAL A 96 -10.56 16.92 -0.24
N ALA A 97 -10.54 17.32 -1.51
CA ALA A 97 -9.59 16.81 -2.50
C ALA A 97 -8.15 17.08 -2.05
N ALA A 98 -7.84 18.32 -1.66
CA ALA A 98 -6.51 18.71 -1.19
C ALA A 98 -6.08 17.94 0.06
N LEU A 99 -6.99 17.72 1.02
CA LEU A 99 -6.71 16.90 2.20
C LEU A 99 -6.42 15.44 1.81
N ALA A 100 -7.21 14.85 0.90
CA ALA A 100 -6.99 13.48 0.45
C ALA A 100 -5.63 13.32 -0.24
N GLU A 101 -5.25 14.24 -1.13
CA GLU A 101 -3.92 14.23 -1.77
C GLU A 101 -2.79 14.32 -0.75
N LEU A 102 -2.92 15.21 0.25
CA LEU A 102 -1.91 15.36 1.29
C LEU A 102 -1.75 14.07 2.10
N VAL A 103 -2.84 13.39 2.42
CA VAL A 103 -2.80 12.12 3.14
C VAL A 103 -2.22 10.99 2.30
N ARG A 104 -2.52 10.93 0.99
CA ARG A 104 -1.91 9.95 0.08
C ARG A 104 -0.40 10.15 -0.03
N ALA A 105 0.04 11.40 -0.20
CA ALA A 105 1.46 11.75 -0.21
C ALA A 105 2.14 11.38 1.12
N LEU A 106 1.46 11.61 2.24
CA LEU A 106 1.96 11.20 3.56
C LEU A 106 2.09 9.67 3.68
N LEU A 107 1.14 8.89 3.15
CA LEU A 107 1.22 7.42 3.15
C LEU A 107 2.41 6.91 2.33
N GLU A 108 2.62 7.49 1.15
CA GLU A 108 3.76 7.15 0.29
C GLU A 108 5.10 7.44 0.97
N ASP A 109 5.22 8.61 1.61
CA ASP A 109 6.41 8.97 2.36
C ASP A 109 6.61 8.10 3.62
N LEU A 110 5.53 7.79 4.36
CA LEU A 110 5.57 6.88 5.50
C LEU A 110 6.07 5.48 5.09
N ALA A 111 5.77 5.02 3.88
CA ALA A 111 6.28 3.74 3.38
C ALA A 111 7.82 3.67 3.32
N GLN A 112 8.52 4.81 3.43
CA GLN A 112 9.98 4.89 3.56
C GLN A 112 10.50 4.66 4.99
N SER A 113 9.62 4.55 5.98
CA SER A 113 9.96 4.33 7.40
C SER A 113 9.30 3.06 7.95
N PRO A 114 9.69 1.85 7.46
CA PRO A 114 9.09 0.60 7.88
C PRO A 114 9.41 0.26 9.34
N VAL A 115 8.37 -0.14 10.08
CA VAL A 115 8.52 -0.77 11.40
C VAL A 115 8.55 -2.28 11.26
N ALA A 116 7.61 -2.82 10.47
CA ALA A 116 7.57 -4.20 10.03
C ALA A 116 6.84 -4.25 8.69
N ALA A 117 7.56 -4.52 7.61
CA ALA A 117 6.98 -4.65 6.28
C ALA A 117 7.73 -5.70 5.46
N ILE A 118 7.11 -6.13 4.38
CA ILE A 118 7.75 -6.91 3.32
C ILE A 118 7.87 -6.01 2.10
N GLU A 119 9.08 -5.92 1.55
CA GLU A 119 9.39 -5.22 0.31
C GLU A 119 9.48 -6.21 -0.86
N LEU A 120 8.93 -5.81 -2.00
CA LEU A 120 9.18 -6.45 -3.29
C LEU A 120 10.35 -5.75 -3.99
N THR A 121 11.38 -6.53 -4.31
CA THR A 121 12.53 -6.05 -5.07
C THR A 121 12.60 -6.78 -6.40
N VAL A 122 12.75 -6.01 -7.49
CA VAL A 122 12.98 -6.51 -8.84
C VAL A 122 14.30 -5.94 -9.35
N THR A 123 15.23 -6.79 -9.76
CA THR A 123 16.59 -6.37 -10.15
C THR A 123 17.11 -7.10 -11.38
N GLY A 124 17.91 -6.38 -12.19
CA GLY A 124 18.70 -6.95 -13.28
C GLY A 124 17.89 -7.35 -14.52
N HIS A 125 18.61 -7.87 -15.51
CA HIS A 125 18.07 -8.59 -16.66
C HIS A 125 18.92 -9.85 -16.93
N PRO A 126 18.38 -11.07 -16.85
CA PRO A 126 16.98 -11.41 -16.57
C PRO A 126 16.52 -10.91 -15.19
N SER A 127 15.24 -10.54 -15.10
CA SER A 127 14.70 -9.89 -13.92
C SER A 127 14.52 -10.89 -12.78
N GLN A 128 15.24 -10.65 -11.70
CA GLN A 128 15.17 -11.40 -10.45
C GLN A 128 14.12 -10.77 -9.53
N VAL A 129 13.28 -11.59 -8.91
CA VAL A 129 12.20 -11.12 -8.03
C VAL A 129 12.33 -11.77 -6.66
N ARG A 130 12.26 -10.94 -5.62
CA ARG A 130 12.35 -11.38 -4.22
C ARG A 130 11.40 -10.60 -3.35
N LEU A 131 10.93 -11.24 -2.28
CA LEU A 131 10.35 -10.58 -1.12
C LEU A 131 11.37 -10.53 0.01
N GLY A 132 11.47 -9.42 0.72
CA GLY A 132 12.36 -9.26 1.88
C GLY A 132 11.68 -8.54 3.02
N HIS A 133 11.93 -8.97 4.26
CA HIS A 133 11.48 -8.22 5.44
C HIS A 133 12.32 -6.94 5.57
N VAL A 134 11.63 -5.83 5.84
CA VAL A 134 12.22 -4.52 6.12
C VAL A 134 11.59 -3.94 7.39
N GLY A 135 12.42 -3.28 8.20
CA GLY A 135 12.07 -2.81 9.54
C GLY A 135 12.70 -3.67 10.64
N ASP A 136 12.35 -3.37 11.88
CA ASP A 136 12.98 -3.95 13.07
C ASP A 136 12.07 -4.96 13.80
N ASP A 137 10.75 -4.83 13.65
CA ASP A 137 9.79 -5.67 14.35
C ASP A 137 9.37 -6.88 13.49
N PRO A 138 9.07 -8.04 14.12
CA PRO A 138 8.52 -9.18 13.42
C PRO A 138 7.06 -8.96 12.98
N MET A 139 6.61 -9.81 12.06
CA MET A 139 5.23 -9.87 11.59
C MET A 139 4.82 -11.29 11.19
N THR A 140 3.52 -11.54 11.18
CA THR A 140 2.96 -12.86 10.84
C THR A 140 2.54 -12.89 9.37
N LEU A 141 3.11 -13.83 8.62
CA LEU A 141 2.87 -14.10 7.20
C LEU A 141 2.24 -15.49 7.04
N ARG A 142 1.10 -15.56 6.35
CA ARG A 142 0.48 -16.81 5.93
C ARG A 142 0.47 -16.89 4.41
N SER A 143 1.02 -17.97 3.88
CA SER A 143 0.98 -18.26 2.44
C SER A 143 1.38 -19.70 2.22
N ALA A 144 0.69 -20.42 1.33
CA ALA A 144 1.17 -21.72 0.83
C ALA A 144 2.02 -21.53 -0.43
N GLU A 145 1.51 -20.71 -1.34
CA GLU A 145 2.11 -20.37 -2.62
C GLU A 145 1.90 -18.88 -2.88
N LEU A 146 2.82 -18.31 -3.65
CA LEU A 146 2.74 -16.94 -4.12
C LEU A 146 2.65 -16.95 -5.64
N THR A 147 1.80 -16.10 -6.19
CA THR A 147 1.72 -15.89 -7.64
C THR A 147 2.45 -14.61 -7.99
N VAL A 148 3.45 -14.72 -8.85
CA VAL A 148 4.20 -13.60 -9.44
C VAL A 148 3.66 -13.38 -10.84
N GLU A 149 3.21 -12.16 -11.12
CA GLU A 149 2.76 -11.74 -12.45
C GLU A 149 3.65 -10.58 -12.92
N ALA A 150 3.98 -10.59 -14.21
CA ALA A 150 4.79 -9.56 -14.84
C ALA A 150 4.15 -9.15 -16.16
N ALA A 151 4.20 -7.85 -16.47
CA ALA A 151 3.72 -7.31 -17.73
C ALA A 151 4.69 -6.25 -18.26
N VAL A 152 5.11 -6.40 -19.51
CA VAL A 152 5.95 -5.44 -20.23
C VAL A 152 5.05 -4.59 -21.11
N PHE A 153 5.22 -3.29 -21.03
CA PHE A 153 4.51 -2.30 -21.82
C PHE A 153 5.50 -1.55 -22.71
N ASP A 154 5.06 -1.16 -23.90
CA ASP A 154 5.79 -0.26 -24.79
C ASP A 154 5.61 1.21 -24.38
N GLU A 155 6.23 2.14 -25.12
CA GLU A 155 6.19 3.58 -24.87
C GLU A 155 4.77 4.18 -24.94
N ASP A 156 3.87 3.55 -25.68
CA ASP A 156 2.48 3.97 -25.83
C ASP A 156 1.57 3.35 -24.74
N GLY A 157 2.14 2.53 -23.85
CA GLY A 157 1.39 1.76 -22.84
C GLY A 157 0.67 0.54 -23.42
N GLY A 158 1.02 0.12 -24.63
CA GLY A 158 0.58 -1.13 -25.24
C GLY A 158 1.23 -2.34 -24.55
N LEU A 159 0.44 -3.38 -24.29
CA LEU A 159 0.94 -4.61 -23.69
C LEU A 159 1.81 -5.38 -24.68
N ALA A 160 3.11 -5.46 -24.42
CA ALA A 160 4.09 -6.14 -25.26
C ALA A 160 4.26 -7.62 -24.89
N ASP A 161 4.31 -7.94 -23.58
CA ASP A 161 4.46 -9.32 -23.09
C ASP A 161 3.92 -9.46 -21.66
N THR A 162 3.63 -10.70 -21.24
CA THR A 162 3.25 -11.07 -19.88
C THR A 162 3.81 -12.42 -19.48
N ALA A 163 4.20 -12.55 -18.22
CA ALA A 163 4.51 -13.84 -17.61
C ALA A 163 3.78 -14.00 -16.27
N SER A 164 3.45 -15.25 -15.91
CA SER A 164 2.90 -15.58 -14.60
C SER A 164 3.50 -16.89 -14.10
N ARG A 165 3.78 -16.95 -12.80
CA ARG A 165 4.32 -18.14 -12.15
C ARG A 165 3.86 -18.23 -10.70
N THR A 166 3.51 -19.43 -10.27
CA THR A 166 3.26 -19.74 -8.87
C THR A 166 4.48 -20.41 -8.26
N VAL A 167 4.87 -19.97 -7.06
CA VAL A 167 6.04 -20.46 -6.33
C VAL A 167 5.66 -20.85 -4.90
N PRO A 168 6.15 -21.97 -4.36
CA PRO A 168 5.95 -22.30 -2.95
C PRO A 168 6.56 -21.23 -2.05
N SER A 169 5.81 -20.77 -1.06
CA SER A 169 6.27 -19.72 -0.13
C SER A 169 7.26 -20.26 0.92
N GLY A 170 7.20 -21.57 1.18
CA GLY A 170 7.87 -22.22 2.32
C GLY A 170 7.37 -21.76 3.68
N GLN A 171 6.27 -21.00 3.73
CA GLN A 171 5.65 -20.48 4.95
C GLN A 171 4.52 -21.39 5.44
N ASP A 172 4.14 -21.24 6.70
CA ASP A 172 3.01 -21.98 7.26
C ASP A 172 1.70 -21.50 6.63
N ALA A 173 1.00 -22.42 5.97
CA ALA A 173 -0.32 -22.20 5.39
C ALA A 173 -1.46 -22.40 6.41
N GLY A 174 -1.15 -22.85 7.62
CA GLY A 174 -2.09 -23.01 8.72
C GLY A 174 -2.65 -21.68 9.22
N GLU A 175 -3.71 -21.75 10.03
CA GLU A 175 -4.45 -20.57 10.48
C GLU A 175 -3.56 -19.53 11.18
N ALA A 176 -2.52 -19.99 11.90
CA ALA A 176 -1.60 -19.14 12.66
C ALA A 176 -0.58 -18.38 11.79
N GLY A 177 -0.25 -18.87 10.57
CA GLY A 177 0.85 -18.34 9.78
C GLY A 177 2.23 -18.54 10.41
N ALA A 178 3.27 -18.07 9.73
CA ALA A 178 4.65 -18.07 10.20
C ALA A 178 5.06 -16.66 10.66
N GLU A 179 5.83 -16.59 11.75
CA GLU A 179 6.49 -15.35 12.14
C GLU A 179 7.75 -15.14 11.29
N ILE A 180 7.86 -13.95 10.70
CA ILE A 180 9.03 -13.50 9.94
C ILE A 180 9.57 -12.19 10.53
N GLY A 181 10.85 -11.90 10.33
CA GLY A 181 11.49 -10.72 10.91
C GLY A 181 12.78 -10.34 10.20
N PRO A 182 13.60 -9.47 10.82
CA PRO A 182 14.82 -8.95 10.22
C PRO A 182 15.73 -10.07 9.69
N GLY A 183 16.16 -9.93 8.43
CA GLY A 183 16.98 -10.92 7.73
C GLY A 183 16.20 -12.00 6.98
N TRP A 184 14.87 -12.05 7.11
CA TRP A 184 14.04 -12.91 6.27
C TRP A 184 14.03 -12.42 4.81
N ALA A 185 14.19 -13.36 3.88
CA ALA A 185 14.07 -13.12 2.45
C ALA A 185 13.57 -14.38 1.75
N LEU A 186 12.75 -14.19 0.72
CA LEU A 186 12.19 -15.24 -0.12
C LEU A 186 12.50 -14.93 -1.60
N PRO A 187 13.47 -15.62 -2.22
CA PRO A 187 13.66 -15.55 -3.66
C PRO A 187 12.45 -16.20 -4.35
N LEU A 188 11.84 -15.49 -5.29
CA LEU A 188 10.67 -15.98 -6.02
C LEU A 188 11.08 -16.51 -7.40
N THR A 189 11.90 -15.76 -8.13
CA THR A 189 12.48 -16.23 -9.39
C THR A 189 13.79 -15.52 -9.71
N GLU A 190 14.69 -16.24 -10.34
CA GLU A 190 15.92 -15.69 -10.94
C GLU A 190 15.71 -15.22 -12.38
N ASP A 191 14.60 -15.63 -13.00
CA ASP A 191 14.19 -15.26 -14.34
C ASP A 191 12.66 -15.24 -14.45
N LEU A 192 12.10 -14.04 -14.58
CA LEU A 192 10.67 -13.82 -14.80
C LEU A 192 10.17 -14.41 -16.13
N GLY A 193 11.05 -14.64 -17.10
CA GLY A 193 10.68 -15.14 -18.42
C GLY A 193 10.00 -14.08 -19.30
N VAL A 194 10.17 -12.80 -18.98
CA VAL A 194 9.77 -11.67 -19.85
C VAL A 194 11.00 -11.10 -20.57
N PRO A 195 10.84 -10.57 -21.79
CA PRO A 195 11.91 -9.90 -22.50
C PRO A 195 12.39 -8.64 -21.77
N GLY A 196 13.51 -8.08 -22.23
CA GLY A 196 13.94 -6.75 -21.79
C GLY A 196 12.89 -5.69 -22.15
N VAL A 197 12.80 -4.65 -21.34
CA VAL A 197 11.87 -3.54 -21.56
C VAL A 197 12.29 -2.78 -22.82
N PRO A 198 11.36 -2.51 -23.77
CA PRO A 198 11.64 -1.67 -24.94
C PRO A 198 12.06 -0.25 -24.54
N ASP A 199 12.77 0.45 -25.42
CA ASP A 199 13.07 1.88 -25.19
C ASP A 199 11.77 2.67 -24.98
N GLY A 200 11.70 3.42 -23.87
CA GLY A 200 10.51 4.19 -23.49
C GLY A 200 9.36 3.37 -22.87
N GLY A 201 9.46 2.04 -22.88
CA GLY A 201 8.51 1.14 -22.22
C GLY A 201 8.76 0.98 -20.72
N TYR A 202 7.93 0.16 -20.07
CA TYR A 202 8.08 -0.15 -18.64
C TYR A 202 7.66 -1.59 -18.31
N LEU A 203 8.20 -2.12 -17.21
CA LEU A 203 7.84 -3.41 -16.64
C LEU A 203 7.04 -3.20 -15.36
N THR A 204 5.93 -3.91 -15.20
CA THR A 204 5.25 -4.06 -13.91
C THR A 204 5.40 -5.49 -13.39
N VAL A 205 5.50 -5.63 -12.08
CA VAL A 205 5.54 -6.91 -11.38
C VAL A 205 4.59 -6.85 -10.19
N SER A 206 3.73 -7.84 -10.04
CA SER A 206 2.90 -8.02 -8.85
C SER A 206 3.14 -9.39 -8.21
N VAL A 207 2.97 -9.46 -6.89
CA VAL A 207 3.03 -10.69 -6.12
C VAL A 207 1.83 -10.77 -5.20
N GLY A 208 1.03 -11.83 -5.31
CA GLY A 208 -0.15 -12.08 -4.49
C GLY A 208 -0.15 -13.48 -3.86
N GLY A 209 -1.26 -13.84 -3.21
CA GLY A 209 -1.45 -15.16 -2.59
C GLY A 209 -0.98 -15.27 -1.14
N ALA A 210 -0.77 -14.13 -0.48
CA ALA A 210 -0.40 -14.07 0.93
C ALA A 210 -1.43 -13.30 1.76
N GLU A 211 -1.39 -13.57 3.07
CA GLU A 211 -2.03 -12.75 4.08
C GLU A 211 -1.02 -12.35 5.16
N LEU A 212 -1.15 -11.12 5.66
CA LEU A 212 -0.19 -10.52 6.57
C LEU A 212 -0.90 -9.79 7.71
N ASP A 213 -0.34 -9.85 8.92
CA ASP A 213 -0.74 -8.96 10.01
C ASP A 213 -0.08 -7.58 9.81
N VAL A 214 -0.66 -6.79 8.92
CA VAL A 214 -0.18 -5.45 8.58
C VAL A 214 -0.36 -4.42 9.70
N ARG A 215 -1.16 -4.71 10.74
CA ARG A 215 -1.44 -3.77 11.84
C ARG A 215 -0.77 -4.15 13.16
N GLY A 216 -0.34 -5.41 13.32
CA GLY A 216 0.08 -5.94 14.61
C GLY A 216 -1.10 -6.25 15.54
N ASP A 217 -2.30 -6.47 14.98
CA ASP A 217 -3.52 -6.76 15.74
C ASP A 217 -3.90 -8.25 15.74
N GLY A 218 -3.04 -9.10 15.19
CA GLY A 218 -3.25 -10.54 15.04
C GLY A 218 -4.22 -10.91 13.91
N VAL A 219 -4.73 -9.94 13.14
CA VAL A 219 -5.66 -10.21 12.03
C VAL A 219 -4.90 -10.24 10.71
N LEU A 220 -4.85 -11.42 10.11
CA LEU A 220 -4.28 -11.63 8.78
C LEU A 220 -5.20 -11.05 7.70
N ARG A 221 -4.61 -10.29 6.77
CA ARG A 221 -5.34 -9.62 5.68
C ARG A 221 -4.69 -9.96 4.35
N PRO A 222 -5.46 -10.19 3.27
CA PRO A 222 -4.91 -10.39 1.93
C PRO A 222 -4.00 -9.24 1.53
N VAL A 223 -2.86 -9.56 0.92
CA VAL A 223 -1.86 -8.58 0.48
C VAL A 223 -1.43 -8.80 -0.97
N GLU A 224 -1.02 -7.71 -1.61
CA GLU A 224 -0.47 -7.68 -2.97
C GLU A 224 0.75 -6.75 -3.00
N TRP A 225 1.92 -7.28 -3.32
CA TRP A 225 3.06 -6.43 -3.62
C TRP A 225 3.03 -6.00 -5.08
N GLY A 226 3.42 -4.75 -5.36
CA GLY A 226 3.47 -4.21 -6.71
C GLY A 226 4.72 -3.36 -6.92
N TRP A 227 5.37 -3.56 -8.07
CA TRP A 227 6.56 -2.82 -8.49
C TRP A 227 6.41 -2.41 -9.95
N MET A 228 6.99 -1.27 -10.31
CA MET A 228 7.05 -0.74 -11.67
C MET A 228 8.45 -0.20 -11.91
N SER A 229 9.01 -0.42 -13.10
CA SER A 229 10.27 0.21 -13.51
C SER A 229 10.06 1.70 -13.74
N GLU A 230 11.00 2.52 -13.27
CA GLU A 230 11.11 3.94 -13.65
C GLU A 230 11.53 4.13 -15.11
#